data_AF-A0A2D7FUP5-F1
#
_entry.id   AF-A0A2D7FUP5-F1
#
_cell.length_a   1.000
_cell.length_b   1.000
_cell.length_c   1.000
_cell.angle_alpha   90.00
_cell.angle_beta   90.00
_cell.angle_gamma   90.00
#
_symmetry.space_group_name_H-M   'P 1'
#
loop_
_entity.id
_entity.type
_entity.pdbx_description
1 polymer ?
#
loop_
_entity_poly.entity_id
_entity_poly.type
_entity_poly.pdbx_seq_one_letter_code
_entity_poly.pdbx_strand_id
1 'polypeptide(L)'
;MGWGILTFLFIFTATQFNLAEISALGLNVPFTDRLATITDDLMNGVTLIAAIFGFGFLIAMPVTGVIARWVKILPHVAHALGGFAGVGVTLFALKALVMVTPFGAARDIEGFIALCLSGAVGGYVYSALKARGQP
;
A
#
# COMPACT_ATOMS: atom_id res chain seq x y z
N MET A 1 5.88 -12.42 -3.07
CA MET A 1 6.93 -11.40 -2.80
C MET A 1 6.44 -9.95 -2.95
N GLY A 2 5.97 -9.49 -4.12
CA GLY A 2 5.51 -8.08 -4.29
C GLY A 2 4.38 -7.65 -3.34
N TRP A 3 3.47 -8.58 -3.02
CA TRP A 3 2.44 -8.38 -2.00
C TRP A 3 2.98 -8.10 -0.59
N GLY A 4 4.04 -8.82 -0.17
CA GLY A 4 4.63 -8.59 1.16
C GLY A 4 5.24 -7.19 1.28
N ILE A 5 5.84 -6.70 0.19
CA ILE A 5 6.40 -5.35 0.12
C ILE A 5 5.30 -4.30 0.17
N LEU A 6 4.19 -4.52 -0.56
CA LEU A 6 3.00 -3.68 -0.44
C LEU A 6 2.54 -3.60 1.02
N THR A 7 2.26 -4.74 1.66
CA THR A 7 1.75 -4.77 3.03
C THR A 7 2.68 -4.06 4.02
N PHE A 8 3.98 -4.35 3.94
CA PHE A 8 4.99 -3.71 4.79
C PHE A 8 5.02 -2.20 4.60
N LEU A 9 5.16 -1.74 3.36
CA LEU A 9 5.25 -0.30 3.07
C LEU A 9 3.95 0.43 3.38
N PHE A 10 2.80 -0.21 3.16
CA PHE A 10 1.50 0.37 3.47
C PHE A 10 1.36 0.63 4.96
N ILE A 11 1.62 -0.39 5.79
CA ILE A 11 1.55 -0.26 7.26
C ILE A 11 2.55 0.79 7.72
N PHE A 12 3.82 0.67 7.30
CA PHE A 12 4.87 1.61 7.69
C PHE A 12 4.48 3.06 7.37
N THR A 13 3.98 3.32 6.16
CA THR A 13 3.56 4.65 5.71
C THR A 13 2.36 5.13 6.53
N ALA A 14 1.33 4.30 6.71
CA ALA A 14 0.16 4.64 7.51
C ALA A 14 0.55 5.02 8.95
N THR A 15 1.44 4.27 9.57
CA THR A 15 1.97 4.58 10.91
C THR A 15 2.69 5.92 10.94
N GLN A 16 3.49 6.26 9.93
CA GLN A 16 4.18 7.57 9.91
C GLN A 16 3.19 8.74 9.85
N PHE A 17 2.12 8.64 9.07
CA PHE A 17 1.08 9.68 9.03
C PHE A 17 0.34 9.77 10.37
N ASN A 18 -0.02 8.64 10.99
CA ASN A 18 -0.68 8.65 12.31
C ASN A 18 0.22 9.30 13.38
N LEU A 19 1.52 8.97 13.40
CA LEU A 19 2.48 9.56 14.33
C LEU A 19 2.71 11.05 14.08
N ALA A 20 2.66 11.49 12.81
CA ALA A 20 2.75 12.89 12.45
C ALA A 20 1.52 13.68 12.94
N GLU A 21 0.31 13.14 12.78
CA GLU A 21 -0.92 13.74 13.31
C GLU A 21 -0.86 13.87 14.84
N ILE A 22 -0.44 12.83 15.55
CA ILE A 22 -0.27 12.86 17.02
C ILE A 22 0.75 13.94 17.43
N SER A 23 1.87 14.03 16.72
CA SER A 23 2.91 15.03 16.99
C SER A 23 2.40 16.45 16.74
N ALA A 24 1.56 16.65 15.71
CA ALA A 24 0.95 17.93 15.38
C ALA A 24 -0.04 18.43 16.45
N LEU A 25 -0.60 17.52 17.27
CA LEU A 25 -1.41 17.87 18.43
C LEU A 25 -0.59 18.34 19.64
N GLY A 26 0.73 18.45 19.52
CA GLY A 26 1.64 18.90 20.58
C GLY A 26 2.09 17.79 21.53
N LEU A 27 1.77 16.52 21.22
CA LEU A 27 2.23 15.38 21.99
C LEU A 27 3.66 15.02 21.57
N ASN A 28 4.56 14.93 22.55
CA ASN A 28 5.90 14.43 22.30
C ASN A 28 5.86 12.91 22.16
N VAL A 29 6.20 12.41 20.97
CA VAL A 29 6.33 10.97 20.73
C VAL A 29 7.81 10.60 20.62
N PRO A 30 8.42 10.09 21.70
CA PRO A 30 9.84 9.74 21.70
C PRO A 30 10.14 8.63 20.68
N PHE A 31 11.38 8.58 20.21
CA PHE A 31 11.79 7.62 19.17
C PHE A 31 11.49 6.16 19.54
N THR A 32 11.66 5.80 20.82
CA THR A 32 11.34 4.46 21.33
C THR A 32 9.87 4.10 21.10
N ASP A 33 8.95 5.02 21.41
CA ASP A 33 7.50 4.79 21.24
C ASP A 33 7.12 4.73 19.76
N ARG A 34 7.79 5.51 18.91
CA ARG A 34 7.61 5.43 17.44
C ARG A 34 7.99 4.05 16.92
N LEU A 35 9.12 3.50 17.37
CA LEU A 35 9.58 2.16 16.96
C LEU A 35 8.66 1.06 17.50
N ALA A 36 8.21 1.18 18.75
CA ALA A 36 7.24 0.26 19.35
C ALA A 36 5.92 0.27 18.56
N THR A 37 5.41 1.45 18.22
CA THR A 37 4.16 1.60 17.45
C THR A 37 4.28 0.98 16.06
N ILE A 38 5.39 1.19 15.34
CA ILE A 38 5.61 0.54 14.03
C ILE A 38 5.60 -0.98 14.19
N THR A 39 6.25 -1.51 15.23
CA THR A 39 6.32 -2.94 15.48
C THR A 39 4.94 -3.52 15.80
N ASP A 40 4.19 -2.86 16.67
CA ASP A 40 2.84 -3.27 17.06
C ASP A 40 1.87 -3.22 15.88
N ASP A 41 1.90 -2.15 15.07
CA ASP A 41 1.09 -2.02 13.86
C ASP A 41 1.44 -3.12 12.85
N LEU A 42 2.71 -3.48 12.72
CA LEU A 42 3.14 -4.54 11.81
C LEU A 42 2.69 -5.92 12.31
N MET A 43 2.84 -6.22 13.60
CA MET A 43 2.46 -7.51 14.17
C MET A 43 0.94 -7.74 14.17
N ASN A 44 0.17 -6.70 14.49
CA ASN A 44 -1.28 -6.80 14.63
C ASN A 44 -2.02 -6.49 13.32
N GLY A 45 -1.47 -5.59 12.50
CA GLY A 45 -2.10 -5.13 11.27
C GLY A 45 -1.78 -5.98 10.04
N VAL A 46 -0.67 -6.73 10.04
CA VAL A 46 -0.21 -7.46 8.85
C VAL A 46 -1.30 -8.29 8.23
N THR A 47 -1.98 -9.18 8.97
CA THR A 47 -2.97 -10.12 8.44
C THR A 47 -4.17 -9.42 7.80
N LEU A 48 -4.69 -8.36 8.42
CA LEU A 48 -5.85 -7.63 7.92
C LEU A 48 -5.51 -6.84 6.65
N ILE A 49 -4.40 -6.10 6.68
CA ILE A 49 -3.94 -5.28 5.54
C ILE A 49 -3.54 -6.20 4.37
N ALA A 50 -2.82 -7.27 4.69
CA ALA A 50 -2.49 -8.37 3.79
C ALA A 50 -3.73 -8.89 3.07
N ALA A 51 -4.80 -9.20 3.78
CA ALA A 51 -6.03 -9.70 3.18
C ALA A 51 -6.66 -8.64 2.26
N ILE A 52 -6.99 -7.47 2.79
CA ILE A 52 -7.76 -6.45 2.07
C ILE A 52 -7.02 -5.95 0.83
N PHE A 53 -5.79 -5.47 0.99
CA PHE A 53 -5.01 -4.94 -0.11
C PHE A 53 -4.41 -6.05 -0.97
N GLY A 54 -4.23 -7.24 -0.40
CA GLY A 54 -3.82 -8.43 -1.16
C GLY A 54 -4.82 -8.87 -2.19
N PHE A 55 -6.11 -8.89 -1.86
CA PHE A 55 -7.13 -9.22 -2.85
C PHE A 55 -7.16 -8.21 -3.99
N GLY A 56 -7.12 -6.91 -3.69
CA GLY A 56 -7.01 -5.86 -4.71
C GLY A 56 -5.77 -6.04 -5.59
N PHE A 57 -4.62 -6.33 -4.97
CA PHE A 57 -3.36 -6.57 -5.66
C PHE A 57 -3.37 -7.84 -6.53
N LEU A 58 -3.94 -8.93 -6.02
CA LEU A 58 -4.08 -10.21 -6.73
C LEU A 58 -4.90 -10.06 -8.01
N ILE A 59 -5.90 -9.17 -8.02
CA ILE A 59 -6.69 -8.86 -9.21
C ILE A 59 -5.93 -7.91 -10.14
N ALA A 60 -5.26 -6.89 -9.59
CA ALA A 60 -4.55 -5.89 -10.37
C ALA A 60 -3.38 -6.45 -11.19
N MET A 61 -2.62 -7.42 -10.64
CA MET A 61 -1.43 -7.95 -11.32
C MET A 61 -1.75 -8.70 -12.64
N PRO A 62 -2.71 -9.64 -12.70
CA PRO A 62 -3.12 -10.26 -13.97
C PRO A 62 -3.67 -9.25 -14.97
N VAL A 63 -4.52 -8.32 -14.52
CA VAL A 63 -5.13 -7.28 -15.37
C VAL A 63 -4.06 -6.43 -16.04
N THR A 64 -3.10 -5.94 -15.26
CA THR A 64 -1.98 -5.15 -15.79
C THR A 64 -1.03 -5.95 -16.65
N GLY A 65 -0.88 -7.26 -16.40
CA GLY A 65 -0.17 -8.17 -17.30
C GLY A 65 -0.81 -8.28 -18.69
N VAL A 66 -2.14 -8.28 -18.78
CA VAL A 66 -2.86 -8.26 -20.07
C VAL A 66 -2.72 -6.88 -20.74
N ILE A 67 -2.93 -5.80 -19.98
CA ILE A 67 -2.82 -4.43 -20.50
C ILE A 67 -1.41 -4.16 -21.05
N ALA A 68 -0.36 -4.58 -20.34
CA ALA A 68 1.02 -4.39 -20.78
C ALA A 68 1.29 -5.01 -22.16
N ARG A 69 0.67 -6.16 -22.44
CA ARG A 69 0.78 -6.83 -23.75
C ARG A 69 0.07 -6.07 -24.86
N TRP A 70 -1.07 -5.45 -24.55
CA TRP A 70 -1.88 -4.74 -25.55
C TRP A 70 -1.32 -3.36 -25.87
N VAL A 71 -0.92 -2.62 -24.83
CA VAL A 71 -0.47 -1.22 -24.97
C VAL A 71 1.05 -1.12 -25.23
N LYS A 72 1.77 -2.26 -25.24
CA LYS A 72 3.23 -2.35 -25.48
C LYS A 72 4.07 -1.46 -24.55
N ILE A 73 3.57 -1.21 -23.34
CA ILE A 73 4.30 -0.46 -22.29
C ILE A 73 5.25 -1.42 -21.58
N LEU A 74 6.33 -0.88 -21.00
CA LEU A 74 7.23 -1.63 -20.13
C LEU A 74 6.43 -2.34 -19.01
N PRO A 75 6.53 -3.69 -18.88
CA PRO A 75 5.75 -4.44 -17.90
C PRO A 75 5.91 -3.91 -16.47
N HIS A 76 7.11 -3.47 -16.08
CA HIS A 76 7.36 -2.91 -14.75
C HIS A 76 6.52 -1.66 -14.46
N VAL A 77 6.39 -0.76 -15.45
CA VAL A 77 5.59 0.46 -15.32
C VAL A 77 4.10 0.12 -15.25
N ALA A 78 3.65 -0.82 -16.08
CA ALA A 78 2.25 -1.26 -16.07
C ALA A 78 1.84 -1.86 -14.72
N HIS A 79 2.66 -2.75 -14.14
CA HIS A 79 2.36 -3.34 -12.82
C HIS A 79 2.51 -2.32 -11.68
N ALA A 80 3.42 -1.35 -11.78
CA ALA A 80 3.52 -0.26 -10.80
C ALA A 80 2.25 0.61 -10.81
N LEU A 81 1.79 1.05 -11.99
CA LEU A 81 0.54 1.78 -12.13
C LEU A 81 -0.67 0.94 -11.69
N GLY A 82 -0.65 -0.37 -11.97
CA GLY A 82 -1.63 -1.33 -11.46
C GLY A 82 -1.69 -1.40 -9.95
N GLY A 83 -0.53 -1.48 -9.29
CA GLY A 83 -0.43 -1.48 -7.84
C GLY A 83 -0.92 -0.16 -7.24
N PHE A 84 -0.55 0.98 -7.84
CA PHE A 84 -1.04 2.30 -7.44
C PHE A 84 -2.57 2.39 -7.51
N ALA A 85 -3.13 2.07 -8.69
CA ALA A 85 -4.56 2.12 -8.93
C ALA A 85 -5.32 1.10 -8.06
N GLY A 86 -4.78 -0.11 -7.89
CA GLY A 86 -5.38 -1.16 -7.07
C GLY A 86 -5.51 -0.75 -5.61
N VAL A 87 -4.46 -0.14 -5.02
CA VAL A 87 -4.53 0.40 -3.65
C VAL A 87 -5.53 1.56 -3.58
N GLY A 88 -5.48 2.49 -4.54
CA GLY A 88 -6.41 3.63 -4.58
C GLY A 88 -7.88 3.19 -4.65
N VAL A 89 -8.20 2.27 -5.56
CA VAL A 89 -9.56 1.69 -5.69
C VAL A 89 -9.96 0.97 -4.41
N THR A 90 -9.05 0.22 -3.78
CA THR A 90 -9.33 -0.46 -2.51
C THR A 90 -9.65 0.55 -1.40
N LEU A 91 -8.88 1.63 -1.28
CA LEU A 91 -9.14 2.72 -0.32
C LEU A 91 -10.48 3.40 -0.57
N PHE A 92 -10.81 3.71 -1.83
CA PHE A 92 -12.11 4.28 -2.19
C PHE A 92 -13.27 3.33 -1.88
N ALA A 93 -13.12 2.04 -2.21
CA ALA A 93 -14.12 1.03 -1.91
C ALA A 93 -14.34 0.88 -0.41
N LEU A 94 -13.28 0.84 0.39
CA LEU A 94 -13.37 0.80 1.85
C LEU A 94 -14.08 2.04 2.41
N LYS A 95 -13.74 3.24 1.92
CA LYS A 95 -14.42 4.47 2.33
C LYS A 95 -15.91 4.43 2.00
N ALA A 96 -16.29 3.90 0.84
CA ALA A 96 -17.69 3.75 0.44
C ALA A 96 -18.44 2.69 1.26
N LEU A 97 -17.77 1.60 1.66
CA LEU A 97 -18.37 0.52 2.45
C LEU A 97 -18.54 0.87 3.93
N VAL A 98 -17.54 1.52 4.53
CA VAL A 98 -17.50 1.79 5.98
C VAL A 98 -18.04 3.20 6.30
N MET A 99 -18.31 4.03 5.30
CA MET A 99 -18.81 5.41 5.41
C MET A 99 -17.87 6.38 6.18
N VAL A 100 -16.71 5.89 6.61
CA VAL A 100 -15.60 6.66 7.20
C VAL A 100 -14.30 6.26 6.52
N THR A 101 -13.31 7.13 6.52
CA THR A 101 -11.96 6.80 6.04
C THR A 101 -11.24 5.96 7.10
N PRO A 102 -11.02 4.65 6.89
CA PRO A 102 -10.52 3.76 7.95
C PRO A 102 -9.06 4.05 8.33
N PHE A 103 -8.31 4.62 7.39
CA PHE A 103 -6.91 4.99 7.57
C PHE A 103 -6.80 6.50 7.72
N GLY A 104 -6.25 6.98 8.84
CA GLY A 104 -6.00 8.41 9.07
C GLY A 104 -5.23 9.04 7.91
N ALA A 105 -4.14 8.38 7.51
CA ALA A 105 -3.33 8.73 6.34
C ALA A 105 -4.12 8.96 5.04
N ALA A 106 -5.25 8.27 4.81
CA ALA A 106 -6.01 8.41 3.57
C ALA A 106 -7.04 9.57 3.59
N ARG A 107 -7.11 10.36 4.66
CA ARG A 107 -8.04 11.49 4.79
C ARG A 107 -7.64 12.66 3.88
N ASP A 108 -6.34 12.90 3.76
CA ASP A 108 -5.77 13.93 2.90
C ASP A 108 -5.16 13.33 1.64
N ILE A 109 -5.02 14.17 0.61
CA ILE A 109 -4.51 13.74 -0.70
C ILE A 109 -3.05 13.25 -0.62
N GLU A 110 -2.24 13.87 0.24
CA GLU A 110 -0.82 13.54 0.39
C GLU A 110 -0.64 12.12 0.91
N GLY A 111 -1.34 11.78 2.01
CA GLY A 111 -1.26 10.44 2.57
C GLY A 111 -1.99 9.39 1.71
N PHE A 112 -3.08 9.76 1.03
CA PHE A 112 -3.69 8.89 0.02
C PHE A 112 -2.69 8.51 -1.08
N ILE A 113 -1.98 9.49 -1.65
CA ILE A 113 -0.96 9.25 -2.67
C ILE A 113 0.19 8.41 -2.09
N ALA A 114 0.65 8.71 -0.88
CA ALA A 114 1.73 7.96 -0.24
C ALA A 114 1.37 6.46 -0.05
N LEU A 115 0.14 6.16 0.38
CA LEU A 115 -0.34 4.78 0.47
C LEU A 115 -0.43 4.12 -0.91
N CYS A 116 -0.90 4.84 -1.94
CA CYS A 116 -0.94 4.32 -3.30
C CYS A 116 0.47 4.03 -3.85
N LEU A 117 1.47 4.83 -3.48
CA LEU A 117 2.88 4.58 -3.84
C LEU A 117 3.41 3.29 -3.20
N SER A 118 2.96 2.90 -2.01
CA SER A 118 3.27 1.58 -1.45
C SER A 118 2.79 0.46 -2.38
N GLY A 119 1.59 0.62 -2.96
CA GLY A 119 1.05 -0.21 -4.04
C GLY A 119 1.93 -0.26 -5.28
N ALA A 120 2.36 0.91 -5.74
CA ALA A 120 3.20 1.04 -6.92
C ALA A 120 4.54 0.30 -6.78
N VAL A 121 5.20 0.45 -5.62
CA VAL A 121 6.45 -0.25 -5.32
C VAL A 121 6.22 -1.77 -5.26
N GLY A 122 5.14 -2.21 -4.61
CA GLY A 122 4.77 -3.64 -4.57
C GLY A 122 4.56 -4.23 -5.97
N GLY A 123 3.88 -3.50 -6.86
CA GLY A 123 3.61 -3.89 -8.25
C GLY A 123 4.87 -3.92 -9.11
N TYR A 124 5.75 -2.92 -8.95
CA TYR A 124 7.05 -2.90 -9.60
C TYR A 124 7.90 -4.13 -9.21
N VAL A 125 8.00 -4.41 -7.90
CA VAL A 125 8.79 -5.54 -7.41
C VAL A 125 8.19 -6.88 -7.86
N TYR A 126 6.87 -7.02 -7.87
CA TYR A 126 6.21 -8.18 -8.48
C TYR A 126 6.68 -8.41 -9.92
N SER A 127 6.66 -7.37 -10.76
CA SER A 127 7.10 -7.48 -12.14
C SER A 127 8.61 -7.73 -12.27
N ALA A 128 9.44 -7.16 -11.39
CA ALA A 128 10.88 -7.36 -11.37
C ALA A 128 11.26 -8.82 -11.05
N LEU A 129 10.58 -9.44 -10.10
CA LEU A 129 10.81 -10.84 -9.72
C LEU A 129 10.30 -11.80 -10.79
N LYS A 130 9.12 -11.52 -11.36
CA LYS A 130 8.56 -12.27 -12.49
C LYS A 130 9.50 -12.27 -13.69
N ALA A 131 10.12 -11.13 -14.00
CA ALA A 131 11.11 -11.03 -15.09
C ALA A 131 12.39 -11.84 -14.82
N ARG A 132 12.73 -12.11 -13.55
CA ARG A 132 13.89 -12.91 -13.14
C ARG A 132 13.61 -14.42 -13.11
N GLY A 133 12.40 -14.85 -13.49
CA GLY A 133 12.00 -16.27 -13.44
C GLY A 133 11.89 -16.82 -12.02
N GLN A 134 11.83 -15.96 -11.02
CA GLN A 134 11.57 -16.34 -9.63
C GLN A 134 10.04 -16.48 -9.46
N PRO A 135 9.54 -17.60 -8.93
CA PRO A 135 8.10 -17.81 -8.72
C PRO A 135 7.50 -16.76 -7.77
#